data_AF-A0A2V9QPT4-F1
#
_entry.id   AF-A0A2V9QPT4-F1
#
_cell.length_a   1.000
_cell.length_b   1.000
_cell.length_c   1.000
_cell.angle_alpha   90.00
_cell.angle_beta   90.00
_cell.angle_gamma   90.00
#
_symmetry.space_group_name_H-M   'P 1'
#
loop_
_entity.id
_entity.type
_entity.pdbx_description
1 polymer ?
#
loop_
_entity_poly.entity_id
_entity_poly.type
_entity_poly.pdbx_seq_one_letter_code
_entity_poly.pdbx_strand_id
1 'polypeptide(L)'
;MWIEPQPWALISRITNEQQTKTLVQSMDQELRRPSPIGAIQLTPGPDQETHGEWKTEPGTSVNGGVWLSLNQTLIWALAGVNGEMAWDEWKKNSFARHAETYPDVWYGTWSGPDVLNSVNSKRPGETTGGVPFGWTDFPVLNMHAHACSLYSLAKLLGLEFFEAGVIWTPKIPLATFRFESPLLGLIKSANGYEGWYNPSAQNTWSVRLRLTTGEAKRFARVEANGERVHHPRTIDDAVEMRGTGGNGKAFKWAVSRG
;
A
#
# COMPACT_ATOMS: atom_id res chain seq x y z
N MET A 1 12.95 15.37 -9.83
CA MET A 1 12.60 14.74 -8.54
C MET A 1 12.84 13.24 -8.63
N TRP A 2 13.46 12.66 -7.60
CA TRP A 2 13.65 11.21 -7.44
C TRP A 2 12.64 10.65 -6.44
N ILE A 3 12.09 9.47 -6.67
CA ILE A 3 11.08 8.86 -5.79
C ILE A 3 11.72 8.30 -4.51
N GLU A 4 12.91 7.72 -4.57
CA GLU A 4 13.48 6.85 -3.54
C GLU A 4 13.53 7.47 -2.13
N PRO A 5 14.00 8.72 -1.93
CA PRO A 5 14.10 9.27 -0.59
C PRO A 5 12.77 9.82 -0.07
N GLN A 6 11.80 10.12 -0.93
CA GLN A 6 10.61 10.90 -0.55
C GLN A 6 9.65 10.13 0.38
N PRO A 7 9.29 8.87 0.09
CA PRO A 7 8.45 8.08 0.98
C PRO A 7 9.03 7.93 2.39
N TRP A 8 10.36 7.82 2.51
CA TRP A 8 11.01 7.66 3.81
C TRP A 8 10.89 8.90 4.69
N ALA A 9 10.91 10.11 4.11
CA ALA A 9 10.66 11.34 4.85
C ALA A 9 9.25 11.35 5.49
N LEU A 10 8.25 10.78 4.80
CA LEU A 10 6.89 10.66 5.32
C LEU A 10 6.75 9.52 6.34
N ILE A 11 7.31 8.34 6.04
CA ILE A 11 7.25 7.16 6.91
C ILE A 11 7.92 7.43 8.27
N SER A 12 9.08 8.11 8.25
CA SER A 12 9.81 8.51 9.47
C SER A 12 9.15 9.64 10.25
N ARG A 13 8.14 10.30 9.67
CA ARG A 13 7.42 11.45 10.26
C ARG A 13 8.36 12.62 10.61
N ILE A 14 9.45 12.79 9.86
CA ILE A 14 10.41 13.89 10.09
C ILE A 14 9.90 15.23 9.54
N THR A 15 8.97 15.21 8.58
CA THR A 15 8.37 16.40 7.97
C THR A 15 7.28 16.98 8.86
N ASN A 16 7.19 18.31 8.94
CA ASN A 16 6.01 18.99 9.49
C ASN A 16 4.83 18.96 8.50
N GLU A 17 3.63 19.40 8.94
CA GLU A 17 2.40 19.34 8.13
C GLU A 17 2.53 20.04 6.76
N GLN A 18 3.12 21.24 6.74
CA GLN A 18 3.29 21.98 5.49
C GLN A 18 4.29 21.28 4.55
N GLN A 19 5.38 20.74 5.09
CA GLN A 19 6.36 19.96 4.33
C GLN A 19 5.73 18.68 3.78
N THR A 20 4.95 17.95 4.60
CA THR A 20 4.18 16.77 4.16
C THR A 20 3.25 17.13 3.00
N LYS A 21 2.48 18.20 3.14
CA LYS A 21 1.54 18.65 2.10
C LYS A 21 2.26 18.98 0.80
N THR A 22 3.32 19.79 0.86
CA THR A 22 4.12 20.16 -0.31
C THR A 22 4.74 18.92 -0.95
N LEU A 23 5.37 18.04 -0.17
CA LEU A 23 6.03 16.85 -0.69
C LEU A 23 5.05 15.89 -1.38
N VAL A 24 3.88 15.63 -0.76
CA VAL A 24 2.83 14.80 -1.34
C VAL A 24 2.31 15.39 -2.65
N GLN A 25 2.09 16.72 -2.70
CA GLN A 25 1.65 17.40 -3.91
C GLN A 25 2.68 17.30 -5.03
N SER A 26 3.96 17.50 -4.73
CA SER A 26 5.02 17.37 -5.73
C SER A 26 5.16 15.93 -6.22
N MET A 27 5.17 14.92 -5.35
CA MET A 27 5.19 13.52 -5.80
C MET A 27 3.98 13.16 -6.67
N ASP A 28 2.79 13.68 -6.33
CA ASP A 28 1.58 13.44 -7.11
C ASP A 28 1.69 14.05 -8.52
N GLN A 29 2.10 15.31 -8.61
CA GLN A 29 2.23 16.03 -9.88
C GLN A 29 3.34 15.49 -10.77
N GLU A 30 4.50 15.22 -10.18
CA GLU A 30 5.73 14.95 -10.91
C GLU A 30 5.95 13.46 -11.20
N LEU A 31 5.49 12.57 -10.30
CA LEU A 31 5.81 11.14 -10.39
C LEU A 31 4.59 10.27 -10.65
N ARG A 32 3.48 10.52 -9.94
CA ARG A 32 2.30 9.64 -9.97
C ARG A 32 1.33 9.93 -11.11
N ARG A 33 0.92 11.18 -11.29
CA ARG A 33 -0.07 11.58 -12.32
C ARG A 33 0.42 11.35 -13.74
N PRO A 34 1.70 11.60 -14.08
CA PRO A 34 2.17 11.39 -15.45
C PRO A 34 2.07 9.93 -15.91
N SER A 35 2.07 8.96 -15.00
CA SER A 35 2.09 7.54 -15.33
C SER A 35 0.78 6.81 -14.99
N PRO A 36 0.24 6.02 -15.93
CA PRO A 36 -1.00 5.25 -15.73
C PRO A 36 -0.78 3.95 -14.93
N ILE A 37 0.45 3.43 -14.87
CA ILE A 37 0.79 2.12 -14.30
C ILE A 37 1.65 2.19 -13.02
N GLY A 38 1.68 3.36 -12.38
CA GLY A 38 2.37 3.60 -11.13
C GLY A 38 3.43 4.68 -11.28
N ALA A 39 3.89 5.24 -10.17
CA ALA A 39 4.80 6.38 -10.22
C ALA A 39 6.12 6.06 -10.93
N ILE A 40 6.61 7.03 -11.70
CA ILE A 40 7.93 6.95 -12.33
C ILE A 40 9.02 7.18 -11.28
N GLN A 41 10.16 6.54 -11.47
CA GLN A 41 11.29 6.65 -10.54
C GLN A 41 11.82 8.09 -10.44
N LEU A 42 11.91 8.78 -11.58
CA LEU A 42 12.42 10.14 -11.64
C LEU A 42 11.74 10.92 -12.76
N THR A 43 11.63 12.24 -12.56
CA THR A 43 11.21 13.17 -13.61
C THR A 43 12.32 13.38 -14.63
N PRO A 44 12.01 13.56 -15.93
CA PRO A 44 12.99 13.98 -16.92
C PRO A 44 13.78 15.21 -16.45
N GLY A 45 15.10 15.21 -16.67
CA GLY A 45 15.98 16.23 -16.11
C GLY A 45 17.47 15.95 -16.33
N PRO A 46 18.36 16.85 -15.87
CA PRO A 46 19.80 16.73 -16.07
C PRO A 46 20.42 15.53 -15.35
N ASP A 47 19.73 14.95 -14.37
CA ASP A 47 20.18 13.78 -13.60
C ASP A 47 19.94 12.45 -14.34
N GLN A 48 19.39 12.48 -15.56
CA GLN A 48 19.16 11.29 -16.36
C GLN A 48 20.48 10.69 -16.86
N GLU A 49 20.64 9.38 -16.67
CA GLU A 49 21.86 8.65 -17.05
C GLU A 49 21.94 8.48 -18.58
N THR A 50 22.53 9.47 -19.25
CA THR A 50 22.73 9.48 -20.72
C THR A 50 24.13 9.03 -21.14
N HIS A 51 25.02 8.73 -20.20
CA HIS A 51 26.43 8.40 -20.44
C HIS A 51 26.89 7.20 -19.58
N GLY A 52 28.06 6.61 -19.86
CA GLY A 52 28.62 5.48 -19.10
C GLY A 52 28.22 4.08 -19.59
N GLU A 53 28.40 3.05 -18.76
CA GLU A 53 28.04 1.65 -19.05
C GLU A 53 26.52 1.39 -18.94
N TRP A 54 25.82 2.21 -18.16
CA TRP A 54 24.39 2.11 -17.87
C TRP A 54 23.52 2.98 -18.79
N LYS A 55 23.98 3.24 -20.03
CA LYS A 55 23.23 4.02 -21.04
C LYS A 55 21.86 3.42 -21.25
N THR A 56 20.87 4.02 -20.59
CA THR A 56 19.49 3.56 -20.58
C THR A 56 18.64 4.66 -21.19
N GLU A 57 17.76 4.28 -22.12
CA GLU A 57 16.87 5.23 -22.77
C GLU A 57 15.96 5.88 -21.71
N PRO A 58 15.54 7.14 -21.91
CA PRO A 58 14.59 7.80 -21.01
C PRO A 58 13.35 6.93 -20.76
N GLY A 59 12.92 6.87 -19.51
CA GLY A 59 11.77 6.08 -19.09
C GLY A 59 12.01 4.57 -18.97
N THR A 60 13.27 4.13 -19.05
CA THR A 60 13.65 2.71 -18.88
C THR A 60 14.56 2.53 -17.67
N SER A 61 14.48 1.37 -17.02
CA SER A 61 15.40 0.97 -15.94
C SER A 61 15.61 2.09 -14.90
N VAL A 62 16.87 2.38 -14.56
CA VAL A 62 17.26 3.44 -13.61
C VAL A 62 17.05 4.86 -14.13
N ASN A 63 16.72 5.03 -15.43
CA ASN A 63 16.51 6.32 -16.07
C ASN A 63 15.02 6.67 -16.17
N GLY A 64 14.26 6.42 -15.09
CA GLY A 64 12.85 6.78 -14.99
C GLY A 64 11.87 5.67 -15.33
N GLY A 65 12.25 4.41 -15.18
CA GLY A 65 11.31 3.28 -15.21
C GLY A 65 10.29 3.33 -14.06
N VAL A 66 9.29 2.46 -14.14
CA VAL A 66 8.30 2.22 -13.09
C VAL A 66 8.72 0.97 -12.33
N TRP A 67 9.10 1.16 -11.06
CA TRP A 67 9.59 0.10 -10.18
C TRP A 67 8.58 -0.19 -9.08
N LEU A 68 8.07 -1.42 -9.06
CA LEU A 68 7.09 -1.87 -8.07
C LEU A 68 7.64 -1.83 -6.64
N SER A 69 8.95 -2.08 -6.48
CA SER A 69 9.68 -2.00 -5.22
C SER A 69 9.80 -0.57 -4.67
N LEU A 70 9.77 0.44 -5.54
CA LEU A 70 9.74 1.85 -5.13
C LEU A 70 8.30 2.29 -4.85
N ASN A 71 7.37 1.89 -5.71
CA ASN A 71 5.96 2.21 -5.56
C ASN A 71 5.33 1.60 -4.31
N GLN A 72 5.75 0.40 -3.85
CA GLN A 72 5.24 -0.13 -2.57
C GLN A 72 5.55 0.80 -1.39
N THR A 73 6.72 1.44 -1.38
CA THR A 73 7.14 2.33 -0.29
C THR A 73 6.39 3.65 -0.39
N LEU A 74 6.17 4.14 -1.62
CA LEU A 74 5.28 5.27 -1.87
C LEU A 74 3.84 4.99 -1.39
N ILE A 75 3.27 3.82 -1.71
CA ILE A 75 1.93 3.43 -1.24
C ILE A 75 1.88 3.38 0.28
N TRP A 76 2.92 2.83 0.94
CA TRP A 76 3.02 2.85 2.40
C TRP A 76 3.02 4.29 2.96
N ALA A 77 3.85 5.15 2.41
CA ALA A 77 3.90 6.56 2.82
C ALA A 77 2.54 7.26 2.63
N LEU A 78 1.92 7.10 1.45
CA LEU A 78 0.61 7.67 1.13
C LEU A 78 -0.48 7.12 2.04
N ALA A 79 -0.46 5.83 2.38
CA ALA A 79 -1.45 5.24 3.28
C ALA A 79 -1.44 5.91 4.66
N GLY A 80 -0.29 6.43 5.09
CA GLY A 80 -0.16 7.22 6.31
C GLY A 80 -0.80 8.61 6.25
N VAL A 81 -0.89 9.24 5.07
CA VAL A 81 -1.23 10.67 4.94
C VAL A 81 -2.45 10.96 4.06
N ASN A 82 -2.65 10.22 2.97
CA ASN A 82 -3.75 10.38 2.02
C ASN A 82 -4.16 9.00 1.45
N GLY A 83 -5.20 8.41 2.03
CA GLY A 83 -5.66 7.08 1.66
C GLY A 83 -6.30 6.98 0.28
N GLU A 84 -6.81 8.09 -0.27
CA GLU A 84 -7.32 8.12 -1.65
C GLU A 84 -6.19 8.00 -2.67
N MET A 85 -5.12 8.78 -2.47
CA MET A 85 -3.91 8.68 -3.27
C MET A 85 -3.24 7.31 -3.13
N ALA A 86 -3.19 6.77 -1.92
CA ALA A 86 -2.63 5.43 -1.67
C ALA A 86 -3.42 4.35 -2.43
N TRP A 87 -4.74 4.43 -2.40
CA TRP A 87 -5.62 3.49 -3.09
C TRP A 87 -5.50 3.60 -4.62
N ASP A 88 -5.45 4.82 -5.14
CA ASP A 88 -5.20 5.04 -6.56
C ASP A 88 -3.85 4.45 -7.00
N GLU A 89 -2.78 4.74 -6.25
CA GLU A 89 -1.44 4.27 -6.56
C GLU A 89 -1.32 2.74 -6.47
N TRP A 90 -1.95 2.12 -5.47
CA TRP A 90 -1.99 0.66 -5.34
C TRP A 90 -2.66 0.00 -6.54
N LYS A 91 -3.79 0.54 -7.01
CA LYS A 91 -4.45 0.04 -8.24
C LYS A 91 -3.58 0.22 -9.47
N LYS A 92 -2.88 1.36 -9.58
CA LYS A 92 -1.99 1.63 -10.72
C LYS A 92 -0.91 0.56 -10.88
N ASN A 93 -0.41 0.03 -9.77
CA ASN A 93 0.63 -1.00 -9.73
C ASN A 93 0.10 -2.44 -9.87
N SER A 94 -1.18 -2.61 -10.23
CA SER A 94 -1.78 -3.93 -10.42
C SER A 94 -1.60 -4.46 -11.85
N PHE A 95 -1.56 -5.79 -12.00
CA PHE A 95 -1.61 -6.42 -13.31
C PHE A 95 -2.87 -6.07 -14.09
N ALA A 96 -4.01 -5.92 -13.41
CA ALA A 96 -5.25 -5.51 -14.05
C ALA A 96 -5.09 -4.14 -14.74
N ARG A 97 -4.50 -3.16 -14.03
CA ARG A 97 -4.24 -1.85 -14.63
C ARG A 97 -3.27 -1.94 -15.81
N HIS A 98 -2.19 -2.70 -15.67
CA HIS A 98 -1.21 -2.84 -16.74
C HIS A 98 -1.84 -3.46 -17.99
N ALA A 99 -2.55 -4.58 -17.86
CA ALA A 99 -3.25 -5.26 -18.96
C ALA A 99 -4.33 -4.38 -19.62
N GLU A 100 -5.05 -3.54 -18.85
CA GLU A 100 -6.00 -2.56 -19.40
C GLU A 100 -5.31 -1.45 -20.19
N THR A 101 -4.13 -1.02 -19.75
CA THR A 101 -3.41 0.12 -20.33
C THR A 101 -2.59 -0.28 -21.55
N TYR A 102 -1.99 -1.48 -21.51
CA TYR A 102 -1.08 -2.00 -22.53
C TYR A 102 -1.49 -3.43 -22.94
N PRO A 103 -2.66 -3.60 -23.57
CA PRO A 103 -3.22 -4.93 -23.87
C PRO A 103 -2.37 -5.76 -24.84
N ASP A 104 -1.52 -5.13 -25.63
CA ASP A 104 -0.63 -5.80 -26.59
C ASP A 104 0.70 -6.29 -25.94
N VAL A 105 0.92 -5.99 -24.65
CA VAL A 105 2.09 -6.47 -23.89
C VAL A 105 1.68 -7.70 -23.09
N TRP A 106 2.25 -8.86 -23.44
CA TRP A 106 1.82 -10.14 -22.89
C TRP A 106 2.20 -10.36 -21.41
N TYR A 107 3.33 -9.80 -20.96
CA TYR A 107 3.74 -9.77 -19.56
C TYR A 107 3.12 -8.57 -18.84
N GLY A 108 3.12 -8.59 -17.52
CA GLY A 108 2.33 -7.64 -16.72
C GLY A 108 0.85 -8.01 -16.60
N THR A 109 0.46 -9.20 -17.08
CA THR A 109 -0.89 -9.77 -16.87
C THR A 109 -0.91 -10.82 -15.74
N TRP A 110 0.06 -11.74 -15.73
CA TRP A 110 0.14 -12.84 -14.74
C TRP A 110 1.43 -12.81 -13.92
N SER A 111 2.52 -12.36 -14.55
CA SER A 111 3.83 -12.14 -13.98
C SER A 111 4.49 -10.99 -14.72
N GLY A 112 5.62 -10.49 -14.22
CA GLY A 112 6.27 -9.34 -14.83
C GLY A 112 7.76 -9.25 -14.56
N PRO A 113 8.40 -8.27 -15.22
CA PRO A 113 9.79 -7.90 -14.99
C PRO A 113 9.94 -7.16 -13.66
N ASP A 114 11.18 -6.85 -13.30
CA ASP A 114 11.49 -6.01 -12.14
C ASP A 114 11.08 -4.54 -12.37
N VAL A 115 11.25 -4.08 -13.62
CA VAL A 115 10.91 -2.72 -14.07
C VAL A 115 10.03 -2.75 -15.31
N LEU A 116 9.06 -1.86 -15.33
CA LEU A 116 8.28 -1.53 -16.52
C LEU A 116 8.73 -0.18 -17.07
N ASN A 117 8.73 -0.06 -18.39
CA ASN A 117 9.03 1.19 -19.07
C ASN A 117 7.91 2.19 -18.80
N SER A 118 8.28 3.40 -18.39
CA SER A 118 7.32 4.48 -18.14
C SER A 118 6.82 5.12 -19.45
N VAL A 119 5.89 6.06 -19.31
CA VAL A 119 5.34 6.86 -20.41
C VAL A 119 6.39 7.66 -21.18
N ASN A 120 7.57 7.87 -20.60
CA ASN A 120 8.67 8.60 -21.24
C ASN A 120 9.51 7.72 -22.17
N SER A 121 9.28 6.40 -22.16
CA SER A 121 9.96 5.45 -23.05
C SER A 121 9.35 5.44 -24.45
N LYS A 122 10.17 5.06 -25.44
CA LYS A 122 9.68 4.73 -26.79
C LYS A 122 8.78 3.51 -26.83
N ARG A 123 8.84 2.67 -25.78
CA ARG A 123 8.04 1.45 -25.60
C ARG A 123 7.41 1.41 -24.20
N PRO A 124 6.41 2.25 -23.90
CA PRO A 124 5.75 2.27 -22.59
C PRO A 124 5.07 0.94 -22.27
N GLY A 125 5.06 0.55 -20.99
CA GLY A 125 4.43 -0.70 -20.54
C GLY A 125 5.24 -1.96 -20.83
N GLU A 126 6.20 -1.91 -21.76
CA GLU A 126 7.17 -2.98 -21.96
C GLU A 126 8.24 -3.01 -20.84
N THR A 127 9.29 -3.80 -21.00
CA THR A 127 10.47 -3.79 -20.13
C THR A 127 11.73 -3.38 -20.89
N THR A 128 12.84 -3.24 -20.16
CA THR A 128 14.14 -2.96 -20.77
C THR A 128 14.66 -4.20 -21.51
N GLY A 129 15.20 -3.96 -22.70
CA GLY A 129 15.94 -4.95 -23.47
C GLY A 129 17.30 -4.36 -23.83
N GLY A 130 18.36 -5.17 -23.78
CA GLY A 130 19.73 -4.74 -24.07
C GLY A 130 20.66 -4.88 -22.86
N VAL A 131 21.89 -4.38 -23.00
CA VAL A 131 22.92 -4.51 -21.95
C VAL A 131 22.67 -3.51 -20.82
N PRO A 132 22.78 -3.92 -19.54
CA PRO A 132 23.04 -5.30 -19.08
C PRO A 132 21.78 -6.14 -18.83
N PHE A 133 20.59 -5.56 -18.93
CA PHE A 133 19.33 -6.21 -18.58
C PHE A 133 18.54 -6.63 -19.84
N GLY A 134 18.77 -7.86 -20.30
CA GLY A 134 18.02 -8.50 -21.39
C GLY A 134 16.65 -9.04 -20.96
N TRP A 135 15.86 -8.24 -20.23
CA TRP A 135 14.63 -8.74 -19.60
C TRP A 135 13.50 -9.02 -20.59
N THR A 136 13.57 -8.52 -21.82
CA THR A 136 12.60 -8.81 -22.88
C THR A 136 12.53 -10.28 -23.28
N ASP A 137 13.60 -11.05 -23.08
CA ASP A 137 13.66 -12.46 -23.51
C ASP A 137 12.79 -13.36 -22.62
N PHE A 138 12.77 -13.08 -21.31
CA PHE A 138 11.94 -13.82 -20.35
C PHE A 138 11.46 -12.94 -19.16
N PRO A 139 10.52 -12.01 -19.40
CA PRO A 139 10.09 -10.95 -18.47
C PRO A 139 9.10 -11.42 -17.38
N VAL A 140 9.26 -12.64 -16.85
CA VAL A 140 8.30 -13.26 -15.92
C VAL A 140 8.91 -13.94 -14.69
N LEU A 141 10.19 -13.74 -14.42
CA LEU A 141 10.89 -14.36 -13.29
C LEU A 141 11.04 -13.45 -12.06
N ASN A 142 10.54 -12.22 -12.12
CA ASN A 142 10.60 -11.32 -10.97
C ASN A 142 9.29 -11.36 -10.18
N MET A 143 9.40 -11.53 -8.86
CA MET A 143 8.25 -11.65 -7.96
C MET A 143 7.85 -10.35 -7.27
N HIS A 144 8.48 -9.22 -7.55
CA HIS A 144 8.10 -7.93 -6.97
C HIS A 144 6.66 -7.56 -7.28
N ALA A 145 6.16 -7.79 -8.49
CA ALA A 145 4.75 -7.51 -8.81
C ALA A 145 3.76 -8.23 -7.88
N HIS A 146 4.13 -9.41 -7.37
CA HIS A 146 3.32 -10.18 -6.43
C HIS A 146 3.59 -9.73 -4.99
N ALA A 147 4.87 -9.75 -4.60
CA ALA A 147 5.30 -9.47 -3.23
C ALA A 147 4.99 -8.02 -2.81
N CYS A 148 5.29 -7.05 -3.67
CA CYS A 148 5.05 -5.63 -3.41
C CYS A 148 3.56 -5.32 -3.29
N SER A 149 2.71 -5.96 -4.11
CA SER A 149 1.26 -5.80 -4.02
C SER A 149 0.70 -6.31 -2.69
N LEU A 150 1.15 -7.49 -2.23
CA LEU A 150 0.74 -8.06 -0.95
C LEU A 150 1.27 -7.25 0.24
N TYR A 151 2.54 -6.84 0.20
CA TYR A 151 3.15 -6.04 1.25
C TYR A 151 2.46 -4.67 1.39
N SER A 152 2.30 -3.96 0.27
CA SER A 152 1.67 -2.64 0.27
C SER A 152 0.19 -2.68 0.62
N LEU A 153 -0.53 -3.78 0.34
CA LEU A 153 -1.91 -3.96 0.78
C LEU A 153 -2.05 -3.93 2.31
N ALA A 154 -1.15 -4.59 3.04
CA ALA A 154 -1.15 -4.54 4.51
C ALA A 154 -0.94 -3.11 5.02
N LYS A 155 -0.04 -2.35 4.38
CA LYS A 155 0.22 -0.94 4.72
C LYS A 155 -0.94 -0.02 4.34
N LEU A 156 -1.60 -0.27 3.22
CA LEU A 156 -2.79 0.43 2.76
C LEU A 156 -3.97 0.30 3.75
N LEU A 157 -4.10 -0.85 4.39
CA LEU A 157 -5.08 -1.08 5.46
C LEU A 157 -4.71 -0.39 6.78
N GLY A 158 -3.52 0.22 6.87
CA GLY A 158 -3.00 0.84 8.09
C GLY A 158 -2.72 -0.17 9.20
N LEU A 159 -2.35 -1.40 8.83
CA LEU A 159 -2.00 -2.47 9.76
C LEU A 159 -0.60 -2.24 10.35
N GLU A 160 -0.52 -2.20 11.67
CA GLU A 160 0.73 -2.23 12.42
C GLU A 160 0.66 -3.26 13.55
N PHE A 161 1.76 -3.97 13.78
CA PHE A 161 1.90 -4.92 14.88
C PHE A 161 2.56 -4.24 16.08
N PHE A 162 2.19 -4.70 17.27
CA PHE A 162 2.88 -4.36 18.52
C PHE A 162 2.85 -5.58 19.45
N GLU A 163 3.59 -5.53 20.55
CA GLU A 163 3.82 -6.68 21.43
C GLU A 163 2.53 -7.40 21.85
N ALA A 164 1.48 -6.65 22.17
CA ALA A 164 0.22 -7.21 22.64
C ALA A 164 -0.85 -7.37 21.53
N GLY A 165 -0.54 -7.15 20.25
CA GLY A 165 -1.47 -7.42 19.15
C GLY A 165 -1.33 -6.52 17.94
N VAL A 166 -2.45 -5.97 17.45
CA VAL A 166 -2.51 -5.24 16.16
C VAL A 166 -3.26 -3.91 16.27
N ILE A 167 -2.83 -2.95 15.45
CA ILE A 167 -3.48 -1.66 15.25
C ILE A 167 -3.97 -1.58 13.82
N TRP A 168 -5.22 -1.13 13.66
CA TRP A 168 -5.84 -0.82 12.38
C TRP A 168 -6.10 0.68 12.29
N THR A 169 -5.61 1.30 11.22
CA THR A 169 -5.91 2.70 10.87
C THR A 169 -6.40 2.77 9.42
N PRO A 170 -7.57 2.20 9.10
CA PRO A 170 -8.03 2.10 7.72
C PRO A 170 -8.34 3.48 7.15
N LYS A 171 -7.59 3.89 6.12
CA LYS A 171 -7.82 5.15 5.38
C LYS A 171 -8.31 4.95 3.95
N ILE A 172 -8.58 3.69 3.57
CA ILE A 172 -9.06 3.34 2.22
C ILE A 172 -10.39 4.06 1.93
N PRO A 173 -10.54 4.74 0.79
CA PRO A 173 -11.71 5.56 0.45
C PRO A 173 -12.90 4.72 -0.04
N LEU A 174 -13.04 3.49 0.48
CA LEU A 174 -14.14 2.60 0.11
C LEU A 174 -15.19 2.59 1.22
N ALA A 175 -16.47 2.63 0.82
CA ALA A 175 -17.59 2.51 1.74
C ALA A 175 -17.61 1.14 2.42
N THR A 176 -17.25 0.10 1.66
CA THR A 176 -17.16 -1.28 2.13
C THR A 176 -15.95 -1.98 1.52
N PHE A 177 -15.29 -2.83 2.30
CA PHE A 177 -14.24 -3.71 1.81
C PHE A 177 -14.06 -4.90 2.76
N ARG A 178 -13.38 -5.93 2.27
CA ARG A 178 -13.02 -7.13 3.03
C ARG A 178 -11.59 -7.52 2.73
N PHE A 179 -10.79 -7.69 3.78
CA PHE A 179 -9.46 -8.26 3.73
C PHE A 179 -9.43 -9.51 4.60
N GLU A 180 -8.96 -10.63 4.04
CA GLU A 180 -8.89 -11.90 4.73
C GLU A 180 -7.52 -12.53 4.57
N SER A 181 -7.00 -13.05 5.68
CA SER A 181 -5.84 -13.91 5.70
C SER A 181 -5.99 -14.95 6.81
N PRO A 182 -5.19 -16.04 6.79
CA PRO A 182 -5.19 -17.01 7.88
C PRO A 182 -4.87 -16.40 9.25
N LEU A 183 -4.04 -15.35 9.29
CA LEU A 183 -3.62 -14.68 10.53
C LEU A 183 -4.66 -13.67 11.02
N LEU A 184 -5.25 -12.89 10.12
CA LEU A 184 -6.11 -11.77 10.49
C LEU A 184 -7.03 -11.35 9.36
N GLY A 185 -8.11 -10.67 9.72
CA GLY A 185 -9.01 -10.08 8.74
C GLY A 185 -9.65 -8.80 9.25
N LEU A 186 -10.07 -7.97 8.29
CA LEU A 186 -10.73 -6.71 8.50
C LEU A 186 -11.85 -6.55 7.47
N ILE A 187 -13.05 -6.29 7.96
CA ILE A 187 -14.24 -6.05 7.15
C ILE A 187 -14.78 -4.67 7.53
N LYS A 188 -14.98 -3.82 6.53
CA LYS A 188 -15.72 -2.57 6.65
C LYS A 188 -17.06 -2.72 5.94
N SER A 189 -18.14 -2.44 6.65
CA SER A 189 -19.51 -2.45 6.13
C SER A 189 -20.24 -1.14 6.44
N ALA A 190 -21.49 -1.03 5.98
CA ALA A 190 -22.35 0.09 6.38
C ALA A 190 -22.65 0.14 7.89
N ASN A 191 -22.51 -0.99 8.58
CA ASN A 191 -22.83 -1.16 10.00
C ASN A 191 -21.63 -0.93 10.91
N GLY A 192 -20.41 -0.92 10.38
CA GLY A 192 -19.19 -0.73 11.16
C GLY A 192 -18.03 -1.57 10.66
N TYR A 193 -17.12 -1.91 11.58
CA TYR A 193 -15.94 -2.73 11.34
C TYR A 193 -16.03 -4.03 12.13
N GLU A 194 -15.56 -5.12 11.54
CA GLU A 194 -15.38 -6.39 12.23
C GLU A 194 -14.11 -7.09 11.73
N GLY A 195 -13.59 -8.02 12.52
CA GLY A 195 -12.40 -8.74 12.14
C GLY A 195 -12.00 -9.84 13.11
N TRP A 196 -10.84 -10.42 12.82
CA TRP A 196 -10.25 -11.45 13.67
C TRP A 196 -8.73 -11.32 13.71
N TYR A 197 -8.14 -11.87 14.77
CA TYR A 197 -6.71 -12.04 14.93
C TYR A 197 -6.41 -13.44 15.50
N ASN A 198 -5.62 -14.23 14.77
CA ASN A 198 -5.35 -15.64 15.03
C ASN A 198 -3.83 -15.92 15.05
N PRO A 199 -3.09 -15.34 16.01
CA PRO A 199 -1.66 -15.63 16.15
C PRO A 199 -1.41 -17.09 16.53
N SER A 200 -0.19 -17.57 16.30
CA SER A 200 0.20 -18.94 16.66
C SER A 200 0.10 -19.20 18.17
N ALA A 201 0.52 -18.22 18.98
CA ALA A 201 0.47 -18.31 20.43
C ALA A 201 -0.92 -17.96 20.98
N GLN A 202 -1.42 -18.79 21.89
CA GLN A 202 -2.63 -18.49 22.65
C GLN A 202 -2.32 -17.45 23.72
N ASN A 203 -3.02 -16.32 23.70
CA ASN A 203 -2.88 -15.26 24.70
C ASN A 203 -4.15 -14.40 24.75
N THR A 204 -4.18 -13.42 25.66
CA THR A 204 -5.09 -12.27 25.59
C THR A 204 -4.46 -11.20 24.71
N TRP A 205 -5.03 -11.00 23.53
CA TRP A 205 -4.54 -10.04 22.55
C TRP A 205 -5.35 -8.75 22.58
N SER A 206 -4.73 -7.69 22.09
CA SER A 206 -5.32 -6.35 21.93
C SER A 206 -5.43 -6.02 20.45
N VAL A 207 -6.63 -5.63 20.04
CA VAL A 207 -6.90 -5.02 18.74
C VAL A 207 -7.27 -3.57 18.99
N ARG A 208 -6.58 -2.65 18.31
CA ARG A 208 -6.86 -1.22 18.38
C ARG A 208 -7.35 -0.73 17.03
N LEU A 209 -8.54 -0.15 16.99
CA LEU A 209 -9.11 0.42 15.78
C LEU A 209 -9.17 1.93 15.91
N ARG A 210 -8.41 2.63 15.06
CA ARG A 210 -8.54 4.09 14.90
C ARG A 210 -9.69 4.40 13.96
N LEU A 211 -10.61 5.23 14.44
CA LEU A 211 -11.77 5.69 13.71
C LEU A 211 -11.62 7.19 13.45
N THR A 212 -12.16 7.67 12.34
CA THR A 212 -12.35 9.11 12.16
C THR A 212 -13.34 9.65 13.19
N THR A 213 -13.30 10.95 13.50
CA THR A 213 -14.26 11.58 14.44
C THR A 213 -15.72 11.35 14.04
N GLY A 214 -16.01 11.27 12.73
CA GLY A 214 -17.34 10.95 12.23
C GLY A 214 -17.75 9.49 12.48
N GLU A 215 -16.84 8.54 12.27
CA GLU A 215 -17.08 7.12 12.54
C GLU A 215 -17.23 6.84 14.03
N ALA A 216 -16.37 7.43 14.87
CA ALA A 216 -16.42 7.26 16.33
C ALA A 216 -17.76 7.71 16.94
N LYS A 217 -18.42 8.73 16.37
CA LYS A 217 -19.76 9.17 16.79
C LYS A 217 -20.87 8.21 16.36
N ARG A 218 -20.68 7.48 15.26
CA ARG A 218 -21.68 6.60 14.65
C ARG A 218 -21.59 5.17 15.17
N PHE A 219 -20.39 4.70 15.47
CA PHE A 219 -20.14 3.33 15.92
C PHE A 219 -19.89 3.32 17.43
N ALA A 220 -20.91 2.98 18.20
CA ALA A 220 -20.90 3.04 19.66
C ALA A 220 -20.95 1.65 20.32
N ARG A 221 -21.29 0.60 19.57
CA ARG A 221 -21.34 -0.77 20.08
C ARG A 221 -20.01 -1.47 19.81
N VAL A 222 -19.33 -1.93 20.85
CA VAL A 222 -18.06 -2.64 20.78
C VAL A 222 -18.23 -4.05 21.31
N GLU A 223 -17.63 -5.02 20.62
CA GLU A 223 -17.69 -6.44 20.98
C GLU A 223 -16.30 -7.09 20.94
N ALA A 224 -16.07 -8.00 21.87
CA ALA A 224 -14.90 -8.86 21.95
C ALA A 224 -15.37 -10.31 22.17
N ASN A 225 -14.98 -11.22 21.28
CA ASN A 225 -15.41 -12.63 21.28
C ASN A 225 -16.93 -12.83 21.38
N GLY A 226 -17.70 -11.91 20.78
CA GLY A 226 -19.18 -11.95 20.78
C GLY A 226 -19.84 -11.36 22.03
N GLU A 227 -19.05 -10.91 23.00
CA GLU A 227 -19.56 -10.25 24.20
C GLU A 227 -19.46 -8.72 24.07
N ARG A 228 -20.50 -8.01 24.54
CA ARG A 228 -20.54 -6.55 24.52
C ARG A 228 -19.57 -5.95 25.53
N VAL A 229 -18.76 -5.00 25.07
CA VAL A 229 -17.86 -4.21 25.93
C VAL A 229 -18.59 -2.93 26.35
N HIS A 230 -18.99 -2.83 27.62
CA HIS A 230 -19.76 -1.70 28.13
C HIS A 230 -18.94 -0.41 28.31
N HIS A 231 -17.64 -0.54 28.58
CA HIS A 231 -16.72 0.58 28.79
C HIS A 231 -15.46 0.39 27.94
N PRO A 232 -15.56 0.55 26.61
CA PRO A 232 -14.41 0.38 25.73
C PRO A 232 -13.33 1.39 26.10
N ARG A 233 -12.09 0.91 26.21
CA ARG A 233 -10.94 1.77 26.49
C ARG A 233 -10.50 2.46 25.21
N THR A 234 -10.17 3.75 25.32
CA THR A 234 -9.53 4.50 24.22
C THR A 234 -8.05 4.69 24.54
N ILE A 235 -7.18 4.38 23.59
CA ILE A 235 -5.72 4.58 23.67
C ILE A 235 -5.27 5.22 22.36
N ASP A 236 -4.61 6.38 22.42
CA ASP A 236 -4.09 7.11 21.24
C ASP A 236 -5.12 7.24 20.11
N ASP A 237 -6.32 7.70 20.48
CA ASP A 237 -7.50 7.86 19.61
C ASP A 237 -8.00 6.56 18.94
N ALA A 238 -7.61 5.40 19.47
CA ALA A 238 -8.06 4.10 19.03
C ALA A 238 -8.95 3.44 20.08
N VAL A 239 -10.05 2.84 19.64
CA VAL A 239 -10.87 1.95 20.48
C VAL A 239 -10.12 0.63 20.65
N GLU A 240 -9.84 0.26 21.89
CA GLU A 240 -9.19 -1.01 22.23
C GLU A 240 -10.23 -2.10 22.53
N MET A 241 -10.09 -3.23 21.86
CA MET A 241 -10.79 -4.48 22.16
C MET A 241 -9.76 -5.50 22.60
N ARG A 242 -10.03 -6.18 23.71
CA ARG A 242 -9.16 -7.24 24.24
C ARG A 242 -9.94 -8.53 24.36
N GLY A 243 -9.30 -9.63 23.99
CA GLY A 243 -9.92 -10.94 24.07
C GLY A 243 -8.88 -12.05 23.93
N THR A 244 -9.27 -13.25 24.36
CA THR A 244 -8.46 -14.44 24.18
C THR A 244 -8.49 -14.88 22.72
N GLY A 245 -7.34 -15.33 22.21
CA GLY A 245 -7.24 -15.91 20.88
C GLY A 245 -5.88 -16.53 20.58
N GLY A 246 -5.79 -17.18 19.43
CA GLY A 246 -4.61 -17.87 18.92
C GLY A 246 -4.75 -19.39 18.93
N ASN A 247 -3.74 -20.09 18.40
CA ASN A 247 -3.71 -21.55 18.25
C ASN A 247 -4.99 -22.11 17.57
N GLY A 248 -5.41 -21.48 16.47
CA GLY A 248 -6.59 -21.88 15.70
C GLY A 248 -7.93 -21.35 16.23
N LYS A 249 -7.96 -20.71 17.41
CA LYS A 249 -9.14 -20.04 17.96
C LYS A 249 -8.94 -18.53 17.87
N ALA A 250 -9.37 -17.93 16.76
CA ALA A 250 -9.16 -16.50 16.52
C ALA A 250 -9.87 -15.62 17.56
N PHE A 251 -9.21 -14.56 18.03
CA PHE A 251 -9.83 -13.46 18.74
C PHE A 251 -10.71 -12.69 17.74
N LYS A 252 -12.03 -12.65 17.97
CA LYS A 252 -12.99 -11.92 17.12
C LYS A 252 -13.38 -10.60 17.76
N TRP A 253 -13.57 -9.57 16.96
CA TRP A 253 -13.90 -8.23 17.44
C TRP A 253 -14.83 -7.52 16.46
N ALA A 254 -15.64 -6.61 16.98
CA ALA A 254 -16.50 -5.76 16.16
C ALA A 254 -16.73 -4.39 16.80
N VAL A 255 -16.84 -3.36 15.96
CA VAL A 255 -17.30 -2.02 16.31
C VAL A 255 -18.43 -1.68 15.34
N SER A 256 -19.64 -1.52 15.85
CA SER A 256 -20.85 -1.32 15.04
C SER A 256 -21.70 -0.14 15.52
N ARG A 257 -22.69 0.22 14.70
CA ARG A 257 -23.72 1.21 15.08
C ARG A 257 -24.39 0.80 16.39
N GLY A 258 -24.59 1.78 17.27
CA GLY A 258 -25.33 1.63 18.51
C GLY A 258 -26.83 1.46 18.28
#